data_AF-A0A4V3RT20-F1
#
_entry.id   AF-A0A4V3RT20-F1
#
_cell.length_a   1.000
_cell.length_b   1.000
_cell.length_c   1.000
_cell.angle_alpha   90.00
_cell.angle_beta   90.00
_cell.angle_gamma   90.00
#
_symmetry.space_group_name_H-M   'P 1'
#
loop_
_entity.id
_entity.type
_entity.pdbx_description
1 polymer ?
#
loop_
_entity_poly.entity_id
_entity_poly.type
_entity_poly.pdbx_seq_one_letter_code
_entity_poly.pdbx_strand_id
1 'polypeptide(L)'
;MEKISVYITVMFSVFILCSCGTNKSEHQFIGKFQDEFGNKFELKEDMTATIEFVNTNKITHTTWTNTEADDYPYAAIEYNGNPEYFLLQGDGLYRHVEDMKNNRRKVIVTRQE
;
A
#
# COMPACT_ATOMS: atom_id res chain seq x y z
N MET A 1 -14.14 -53.07 28.10
CA MET A 1 -14.09 -52.19 29.29
C MET A 1 -12.74 -51.49 29.28
N GLU A 2 -12.78 -50.15 29.20
CA GLU A 2 -11.82 -49.17 29.75
C GLU A 2 -10.35 -49.31 29.26
N LYS A 3 -9.79 -48.36 28.48
CA LYS A 3 -9.49 -46.98 28.90
C LYS A 3 -9.52 -46.01 27.70
N ILE A 4 -10.48 -45.10 27.72
CA ILE A 4 -10.37 -43.80 27.05
C ILE A 4 -9.60 -42.88 28.01
N SER A 5 -8.86 -41.90 27.46
CA SER A 5 -8.15 -40.80 28.16
C SER A 5 -6.80 -41.22 28.76
N VAL A 6 -5.64 -40.61 28.48
CA VAL A 6 -5.27 -39.23 28.16
C VAL A 6 -3.90 -39.30 27.49
N TYR A 7 -3.72 -38.84 26.25
CA TYR A 7 -2.47 -38.22 25.76
C TYR A 7 -2.82 -37.30 24.57
N ILE A 8 -3.87 -36.50 24.78
CA ILE A 8 -3.87 -35.14 24.27
C ILE A 8 -2.83 -34.41 25.12
N THR A 9 -2.11 -33.47 24.49
CA THR A 9 -1.08 -32.57 25.04
C THR A 9 0.35 -33.11 24.91
N VAL A 10 1.20 -32.30 24.26
CA VAL A 10 2.65 -32.47 24.05
C VAL A 10 3.08 -33.24 22.80
N MET A 11 2.75 -32.69 21.62
CA MET A 11 3.73 -32.41 20.54
C MET A 11 3.21 -31.24 19.70
N PHE A 12 2.67 -30.25 20.41
CA PHE A 12 2.42 -28.90 19.93
C PHE A 12 3.72 -28.13 20.15
N SER A 13 4.71 -28.37 19.31
CA SER A 13 5.93 -27.56 19.30
C SER A 13 6.54 -27.69 17.93
N VAL A 14 6.13 -26.80 17.04
CA VAL A 14 6.98 -25.65 16.67
C VAL A 14 8.08 -26.16 15.76
N PHE A 15 7.87 -25.98 14.46
CA PHE A 15 8.82 -25.33 13.56
C PHE A 15 8.10 -25.11 12.21
N ILE A 16 7.03 -24.29 12.25
CA ILE A 16 6.63 -23.55 11.05
C ILE A 16 7.67 -22.43 10.92
N LEU A 17 8.83 -22.74 10.36
CA LEU A 17 9.72 -21.71 9.81
C LEU A 17 9.19 -21.34 8.43
N CYS A 18 8.03 -20.70 8.40
CA CYS A 18 7.74 -19.75 7.35
C CYS A 18 8.57 -18.49 7.64
N SER A 19 9.88 -18.59 7.41
CA SER A 19 10.71 -17.41 7.21
C SER A 19 10.44 -16.88 5.80
N CYS A 20 9.21 -16.43 5.57
CA CYS A 20 8.94 -15.45 4.53
C CYS A 20 9.29 -14.09 5.15
N GLY A 21 10.58 -13.78 5.16
CA GLY A 21 11.04 -12.40 5.23
C GLY A 21 10.47 -11.69 4.02
N THR A 22 9.25 -11.19 4.16
CA THR A 22 8.50 -10.55 3.09
C THR A 22 8.80 -9.07 3.20
N ASN A 23 9.20 -8.48 2.08
CA ASN A 23 9.21 -7.05 1.85
C ASN A 23 7.76 -6.54 2.01
N LYS A 24 7.30 -6.42 3.25
CA LYS A 24 5.90 -6.12 3.60
C LYS A 24 5.47 -4.73 3.13
N SER A 25 6.45 -3.87 2.87
CA SER A 25 6.27 -2.45 2.59
C SER A 25 5.78 -2.16 1.17
N GLU A 26 6.19 -2.93 0.15
CA GLU A 26 5.72 -2.71 -1.22
C GLU A 26 4.27 -3.19 -1.40
N HIS A 27 3.96 -4.37 -0.84
CA HIS A 27 2.63 -4.96 -0.95
C HIS A 27 1.51 -4.14 -0.29
N GLN A 28 1.82 -3.26 0.66
CA GLN A 28 0.79 -2.48 1.35
C GLN A 28 0.13 -1.43 0.43
N PHE A 29 0.85 -0.95 -0.60
CA PHE A 29 0.37 0.11 -1.50
C PHE A 29 -0.17 -0.41 -2.83
N ILE A 30 0.06 -1.70 -3.15
CA ILE A 30 -0.51 -2.33 -4.34
C ILE A 30 -2.04 -2.37 -4.22
N GLY A 31 -2.71 -1.92 -5.28
CA GLY A 31 -4.17 -1.88 -5.35
C GLY A 31 -4.71 -0.74 -6.18
N LYS A 32 -6.04 -0.61 -6.14
CA LYS A 32 -6.79 0.46 -6.79
C LYS A 32 -7.34 1.41 -5.73
N PHE A 33 -7.27 2.70 -6.02
CA PHE A 33 -7.68 3.78 -5.12
C PHE A 33 -8.48 4.79 -5.91
N GLN A 34 -9.47 5.40 -5.25
CA GLN A 34 -10.19 6.55 -5.77
C GLN A 34 -10.09 7.69 -4.77
N ASP A 35 -9.70 8.87 -5.23
CA ASP A 35 -9.70 10.07 -4.40
C ASP A 35 -11.11 10.67 -4.24
N GLU A 36 -11.25 11.59 -3.28
CA GLU A 36 -12.52 12.27 -3.01
C GLU A 36 -13.05 13.11 -4.19
N PHE A 37 -12.22 13.37 -5.20
CA PHE A 37 -12.60 14.06 -6.43
C PHE A 37 -12.98 13.09 -7.55
N GLY A 38 -12.86 11.79 -7.34
CA GLY A 38 -13.20 10.74 -8.29
C GLY A 38 -12.05 10.29 -9.21
N ASN A 39 -10.84 10.84 -9.06
CA ASN A 39 -9.67 10.37 -9.80
C ASN A 39 -9.26 8.99 -9.31
N LYS A 40 -8.78 8.13 -10.20
CA LYS A 40 -8.40 6.76 -9.88
C LYS A 40 -6.91 6.55 -10.02
N PHE A 41 -6.36 5.75 -9.12
CA PHE A 41 -4.96 5.35 -9.08
C PHE A 41 -4.91 3.82 -9.00
N GLU A 42 -4.10 3.19 -9.83
CA GLU A 42 -3.80 1.76 -9.75
C GLU A 42 -2.29 1.59 -9.60
N LEU A 43 -1.84 0.98 -8.51
CA LEU A 43 -0.43 0.67 -8.24
C LEU A 43 -0.27 -0.85 -8.35
N LYS A 44 0.66 -1.30 -9.22
CA LYS A 44 0.90 -2.71 -9.53
C LYS A 44 2.21 -3.22 -8.93
N GLU A 45 2.33 -4.54 -8.83
CA GLU A 45 3.49 -5.22 -8.25
C GLU A 45 4.79 -4.99 -9.03
N ASP A 46 4.69 -4.69 -10.33
CA ASP A 46 5.85 -4.40 -11.20
C ASP A 46 6.30 -2.93 -11.13
N MET A 47 5.91 -2.20 -10.08
CA MET A 47 6.18 -0.76 -9.88
C MET A 47 5.60 0.15 -10.97
N THR A 48 4.70 -0.37 -11.82
CA THR A 48 3.92 0.47 -12.73
C THR A 48 2.67 1.01 -12.05
N ALA A 49 2.24 2.19 -12.48
CA ALA A 49 1.02 2.82 -12.01
C ALA A 49 0.17 3.38 -13.16
N THR A 50 -1.13 3.48 -12.95
CA THR A 50 -2.07 4.16 -13.85
C THR A 50 -2.85 5.21 -13.07
N ILE A 51 -2.97 6.41 -13.64
CA ILE A 51 -3.75 7.53 -13.10
C ILE A 51 -4.84 7.91 -14.10
N GLU A 52 -6.10 7.88 -13.68
CA GLU A 52 -7.26 8.31 -14.47
C GLU A 52 -7.87 9.56 -13.84
N PHE A 53 -7.78 10.69 -14.55
CA PHE A 53 -8.35 11.95 -14.09
C PHE A 53 -9.79 12.12 -14.57
N VAL A 54 -10.75 12.12 -13.66
CA VAL A 54 -12.19 12.14 -14.00
C VAL A 54 -12.58 13.39 -14.81
N ASN A 55 -11.97 14.55 -14.50
CA ASN A 55 -12.34 15.81 -15.13
C ASN A 55 -11.90 15.91 -16.60
N THR A 56 -10.87 15.16 -16.99
CA THR A 56 -10.27 15.27 -18.33
C THR A 56 -10.38 13.98 -19.13
N ASN A 57 -10.84 12.89 -18.52
CA ASN A 57 -10.74 11.53 -19.05
C ASN A 57 -9.31 11.14 -19.47
N LYS A 58 -8.29 11.84 -18.95
CA LYS A 58 -6.88 11.56 -19.24
C LYS A 58 -6.45 10.35 -18.42
N ILE A 59 -5.94 9.34 -19.12
CA ILE A 59 -5.26 8.18 -18.52
C ILE A 59 -3.75 8.38 -18.70
N THR A 60 -3.00 8.26 -17.60
CA THR A 60 -1.55 8.36 -17.58
C THR A 60 -0.97 7.05 -17.06
N HIS A 61 -0.05 6.46 -17.81
CA HIS A 61 0.76 5.33 -17.35
C HIS A 61 2.10 5.87 -16.86
N THR A 62 2.52 5.41 -15.69
CA THR A 62 3.67 5.94 -14.97
C THR A 62 4.25 4.87 -14.06
N THR A 63 5.17 5.25 -13.18
CA THR A 63 5.79 4.37 -12.20
C THR A 63 5.53 4.89 -10.79
N TRP A 64 5.72 3.99 -9.82
CA TRP A 64 5.71 4.35 -8.43
C TRP A 64 6.84 3.63 -7.69
N THR A 65 7.28 4.20 -6.58
CA THR A 65 8.27 3.59 -5.71
C THR A 65 7.74 3.54 -4.29
N ASN A 66 8.14 2.51 -3.56
CA ASN A 66 7.91 2.43 -2.14
C ASN A 66 9.07 3.10 -1.42
N THR A 67 8.77 4.09 -0.58
CA THR A 67 9.79 4.76 0.24
C THR A 67 9.69 4.28 1.67
N GLU A 68 10.76 3.63 2.12
CA GLU A 68 10.99 3.28 3.53
C GLU A 68 11.70 4.44 4.22
N ALA A 69 11.05 5.59 4.36
CA ALA A 69 11.56 6.62 5.26
C ALA A 69 11.39 6.09 6.69
N ASP A 70 12.45 6.20 7.51
CA ASP A 70 12.71 5.46 8.76
C ASP A 70 11.53 5.28 9.75
N ASP A 71 10.45 6.06 9.65
CA ASP A 71 9.23 5.93 10.47
C ASP A 71 7.89 6.13 9.72
N TYR A 72 7.90 6.45 8.41
CA TYR A 72 6.70 6.82 7.65
C TYR A 72 6.76 6.19 6.25
N PRO A 73 6.30 4.94 6.07
CA PRO A 73 6.24 4.34 4.74
C PRO A 73 5.17 5.04 3.90
N TYR A 74 5.49 5.31 2.63
CA TYR A 74 4.57 5.85 1.63
C TYR A 74 4.96 5.39 0.23
N ALA A 75 3.99 5.39 -0.69
CA ALA A 75 4.25 5.24 -2.12
C ALA A 75 4.41 6.61 -2.78
N ALA A 76 5.51 6.82 -3.49
CA ALA A 76 5.73 7.98 -4.36
C ALA A 76 5.32 7.63 -5.78
N ILE A 77 4.36 8.36 -6.34
CA ILE A 77 3.82 8.12 -7.68
C ILE A 77 4.30 9.25 -8.59
N GLU A 78 4.94 8.87 -9.71
CA GLU A 78 5.42 9.81 -10.70
C GLU A 78 4.27 10.44 -11.47
N TYR A 79 4.37 11.73 -11.75
CA TYR A 79 3.48 12.39 -12.70
C TYR A 79 4.15 13.62 -13.30
N ASN A 80 4.02 13.77 -14.62
CA ASN A 80 4.55 14.90 -15.38
C ASN A 80 6.07 15.10 -15.17
N GLY A 81 6.82 14.00 -15.05
CA GLY A 81 8.27 14.01 -14.89
C GLY A 81 8.77 14.29 -13.47
N ASN A 82 7.87 14.42 -12.48
CA ASN A 82 8.25 14.49 -11.08
C ASN A 82 7.99 13.13 -10.40
N PRO A 83 9.03 12.40 -9.94
CA PRO A 83 8.89 11.08 -9.33
C PRO A 83 8.13 11.07 -7.99
N GLU A 84 8.05 12.20 -7.29
CA GLU A 84 7.37 12.34 -5.99
C GLU A 84 6.16 13.27 -6.09
N TYR A 85 5.44 13.21 -7.21
CA TYR A 85 4.34 14.15 -7.46
C TYR A 85 3.14 13.90 -6.55
N PHE A 86 2.76 12.63 -6.37
CA PHE A 86 1.76 12.20 -5.40
C PHE A 86 2.39 11.26 -4.38
N LEU A 87 2.03 11.44 -3.11
CA LEU A 87 2.47 10.60 -2.00
C LEU A 87 1.25 9.91 -1.41
N LEU A 88 1.19 8.59 -1.52
CA LEU A 88 0.10 7.77 -0.98
C LEU A 88 0.54 7.18 0.37
N GLN A 89 -0.18 7.52 1.42
CA GLN A 89 0.01 6.97 2.76
C GLN A 89 -1.35 6.69 3.42
N GLY A 90 -1.62 5.42 3.70
CA GLY A 90 -2.90 5.00 4.27
C GLY A 90 -4.08 5.40 3.37
N ASP A 91 -5.00 6.19 3.92
CA ASP A 91 -6.16 6.79 3.24
C ASP A 91 -5.88 8.23 2.75
N GLY A 92 -4.61 8.66 2.72
CA GLY A 92 -4.21 10.00 2.32
C GLY A 92 -3.37 10.04 1.04
N LEU A 93 -3.70 10.98 0.17
CA LEU A 93 -2.89 11.41 -0.96
C LEU A 93 -2.39 12.83 -0.72
N TYR A 94 -1.08 13.03 -0.79
CA TYR A 94 -0.41 14.29 -0.52
C TYR A 94 0.44 14.75 -1.70
N ARG A 95 0.82 16.03 -1.69
CA ARG A 95 1.68 16.65 -2.71
C ARG A 95 3.09 16.96 -2.23
N HIS A 96 3.30 16.92 -0.91
CA HIS A 96 4.58 17.24 -0.27
C HIS A 96 4.79 16.33 0.95
N VAL A 97 6.03 15.90 1.17
CA VAL A 97 6.40 15.07 2.32
C VAL A 97 6.09 15.77 3.65
N GLU A 98 6.28 17.09 3.72
CA GLU A 98 5.97 17.89 4.91
C GLU A 98 4.47 17.91 5.24
N ASP A 99 3.62 17.92 4.22
CA ASP A 99 2.17 17.86 4.40
C ASP A 99 1.74 16.48 4.89
N MET A 100 2.31 15.42 4.32
CA MET A 100 2.10 14.04 4.75
C MET A 100 2.53 13.84 6.22
N LYS A 101 3.76 14.25 6.58
CA LYS A 101 4.30 14.10 7.94
C LYS A 101 3.48 14.84 9.00
N ASN A 102 2.89 15.98 8.64
CA ASN A 102 2.06 16.76 9.55
C ASN A 102 0.55 16.54 9.34
N ASN A 103 0.16 15.58 8.48
CA ASN A 103 -1.24 15.30 8.11
C ASN A 103 -2.03 16.57 7.69
N ARG A 104 -1.43 17.41 6.86
CA ARG A 104 -2.03 18.64 6.31
C ARG A 104 -2.34 18.45 4.84
N ARG A 105 -3.33 19.19 4.31
CA ARG A 105 -3.67 19.19 2.88
C ARG A 105 -3.86 17.78 2.30
N LYS A 106 -4.34 16.86 3.14
CA LYS A 106 -4.64 15.47 2.79
C LYS A 106 -5.82 15.45 1.85
N VAL A 107 -5.67 14.79 0.71
CA VAL A 107 -6.80 14.36 -0.12
C VAL A 107 -7.16 12.95 0.32
N ILE A 108 -8.42 12.71 0.65
CA ILE A 108 -8.85 11.37 1.09
C ILE A 108 -8.90 10.43 -0.11
N VAL A 109 -8.39 9.22 0.06
CA VAL A 109 -8.51 8.12 -0.90
C VAL A 109 -9.18 6.90 -0.28
N THR A 110 -10.01 6.24 -1.08
CA THR A 110 -10.66 4.98 -0.71
C THR A 110 -10.14 3.86 -1.59
N ARG A 111 -9.67 2.77 -0.97
CA ARG A 111 -9.29 1.54 -1.68
C ARG A 111 -10.54 0.93 -2.33
N GLN A 112 -10.40 0.56 -3.60
CA GLN A 112 -11.45 -0.10 -4.37
C GLN A 112 -11.23 -1.62 -4.30
N GLU A 113 -12.31 -2.37 -4.04
CA GLU A 113 -12.32 -3.84 -4.03
C GLU A 113 -12.37 -4.44 -5.45
#